data_AF-B4MTH0-F1
#
_entry.id   AF-B4MTH0-F1
#
_cell.length_a   1.000
_cell.length_b   1.000
_cell.length_c   1.000
_cell.angle_alpha   90.00
_cell.angle_beta   90.00
_cell.angle_gamma   90.00
#
_symmetry.space_group_name_H-M   'P 1'
#
loop_
_entity.id
_entity.type
_entity.pdbx_description
1 polymer ?
#
loop_
_entity_poly.entity_id
_entity_poly.type
_entity_poly.pdbx_seq_one_letter_code
_entity_poly.pdbx_strand_id
1 'polypeptide(L)'
;MSKRQQERQRLQRKVRANLPHRTFREIKFDRDEIRQTIEPLSYNEARRQRGPIYEALEDELYREGCRQLPEFLRCLADKEKTLYESVIIRDRISDDRPLLYAVIDKLKEAELAYIRDKHKSFKQSFTLFYETMLLLEPYKQKYEYALNAIMENLVSLCHKTQGQERDAAEMIARIYFTYGEYLERMQQRVNAISYLQITIDLVRGHVWTAVRDMPPGSFTLHELVAQKLARQLLLYGKQIVRHQPEEAIALARRATILVAEIGRQQNLDIFCETFMERAYFLMESSNYHGAHQCLEQIRPTVIACTEYRFVKLNIKFYLLAGQCAENFENPDKAISSYKKALRLSRLYNDQKSEANILLHLGKIFAKDTQKLCLAKKCYEQAKHIYIDFNDMISKKMVNYLLAKLMADEITPLYMAMLKASTKQYCAFFNLRQWKNRCRPFWKKLGDEIKKQESEDIYCLLDEEKPDPSREESGFPNEDRHFFKVEDS
;
A
#
# COMPACT_ATOMS: atom_id res chain seq x y z
N MET A 1 -49.15 60.73 -64.09
CA MET A 1 -47.88 60.15 -63.59
C MET A 1 -47.16 61.20 -62.76
N SER A 2 -47.04 60.99 -61.45
CA SER A 2 -46.49 61.99 -60.50
C SER A 2 -44.99 62.22 -60.73
N LYS A 3 -44.50 63.46 -60.65
CA LYS A 3 -43.07 63.82 -60.80
C LYS A 3 -42.14 62.94 -59.94
N ARG A 4 -42.61 62.46 -58.79
CA ARG A 4 -41.89 61.51 -57.91
C ARG A 4 -41.62 60.14 -58.54
N GLN A 5 -42.53 59.61 -59.36
CA GLN A 5 -42.34 58.32 -60.04
C GLN A 5 -41.28 58.42 -61.15
N GLN A 6 -41.25 59.55 -61.86
CA GLN A 6 -40.24 59.81 -62.87
C GLN A 6 -38.84 60.01 -62.25
N GLU A 7 -38.74 60.70 -61.10
CA GLU A 7 -37.47 60.81 -60.36
C GLU A 7 -36.97 59.46 -59.83
N ARG A 8 -37.85 58.61 -59.30
CA ARG A 8 -37.48 57.26 -58.85
C ARG A 8 -36.94 56.40 -59.99
N GLN A 9 -37.59 56.42 -61.16
CA GLN A 9 -37.10 55.68 -62.32
C GLN A 9 -35.78 56.24 -62.84
N ARG A 10 -35.58 57.56 -62.79
CA ARG A 10 -34.32 58.20 -63.19
C ARG A 10 -33.17 57.85 -62.24
N LEU A 11 -33.43 57.79 -60.93
CA LEU A 11 -32.48 57.34 -59.92
C LEU A 11 -32.15 55.85 -60.07
N GLN A 12 -33.15 54.99 -60.28
CA GLN A 12 -32.94 53.55 -60.53
C GLN A 12 -32.09 53.29 -61.78
N ARG A 13 -32.30 54.06 -62.86
CA ARG A 13 -31.50 53.96 -64.08
C ARG A 13 -30.06 54.44 -63.86
N LYS A 14 -29.84 55.52 -63.08
CA LYS A 14 -28.50 55.98 -62.71
C LYS A 14 -27.74 54.98 -61.83
N VAL A 15 -28.43 54.36 -60.87
CA VAL A 15 -27.83 53.34 -59.98
C VAL A 15 -27.48 52.07 -60.76
N ARG A 16 -28.32 51.65 -61.71
CA ARG A 16 -28.03 50.49 -62.58
C ARG A 16 -26.90 50.76 -63.59
N ALA A 17 -26.73 51.99 -64.05
CA ALA A 17 -25.64 52.35 -64.97
C ALA A 17 -24.27 52.43 -64.28
N ASN A 18 -24.22 52.77 -62.98
CA ASN A 18 -22.98 53.00 -62.24
C ASN A 18 -22.38 51.74 -61.59
N LEU A 19 -22.99 50.56 -61.75
CA LEU A 19 -22.53 49.32 -61.12
C LEU A 19 -22.44 48.17 -62.14
N PRO A 20 -21.40 48.12 -63.00
CA PRO A 20 -21.16 46.96 -63.83
C PRO A 20 -20.43 45.90 -62.99
N HIS A 21 -21.03 44.70 -62.92
CA HIS A 21 -20.44 43.44 -62.44
C HIS A 21 -20.13 43.30 -60.94
N ARG A 22 -21.18 43.08 -60.14
CA ARG A 22 -21.13 42.04 -59.10
C ARG A 22 -22.44 41.25 -59.15
N THR A 23 -22.37 40.02 -59.65
CA THR A 23 -23.44 39.03 -59.51
C THR A 23 -23.58 38.73 -58.02
N PHE A 24 -24.50 39.43 -57.34
CA PHE A 24 -25.05 38.93 -56.09
C PHE A 24 -25.78 37.63 -56.46
N ARG A 25 -25.13 36.48 -56.22
CA ARG A 25 -25.87 35.23 -56.09
C ARG A 25 -26.83 35.46 -54.93
N GLU A 26 -28.10 35.67 -55.24
CA GLU A 26 -29.17 35.61 -54.25
C GLU A 26 -29.14 34.19 -53.68
N ILE A 27 -28.47 34.01 -52.54
CA ILE A 27 -28.62 32.80 -51.73
C ILE A 27 -30.05 32.88 -51.19
N LYS A 28 -31.00 32.30 -51.93
CA LYS A 28 -32.34 32.06 -51.43
C LYS A 28 -32.24 30.92 -50.42
N PHE A 29 -32.27 31.27 -49.14
CA PHE A 29 -32.44 30.28 -48.08
C PHE A 29 -33.88 29.79 -48.14
N ASP A 30 -34.12 28.66 -48.82
CA ASP A 30 -35.41 28.01 -48.78
C ASP A 30 -35.61 27.42 -47.38
N ARG A 31 -36.46 28.09 -46.59
CA ARG A 31 -36.71 27.73 -45.18
C ARG A 31 -37.20 26.29 -45.05
N ASP A 32 -37.88 25.78 -46.06
CA ASP A 32 -38.49 24.46 -46.03
C ASP A 32 -37.48 23.34 -46.35
N GLU A 33 -36.48 23.59 -47.22
CA GLU A 33 -35.35 22.67 -47.41
C GLU A 33 -34.45 22.59 -46.16
N ILE A 34 -34.27 23.74 -45.48
CA ILE A 34 -33.53 23.79 -44.22
C ILE A 34 -34.30 23.10 -43.09
N ARG A 35 -35.63 23.20 -43.07
CA ARG A 35 -36.47 22.48 -42.10
C ARG A 35 -36.50 20.98 -42.34
N GLN A 36 -36.44 20.53 -43.60
CA GLN A 36 -36.36 19.10 -43.93
C GLN A 36 -34.98 18.50 -43.59
N THR A 37 -33.93 19.32 -43.57
CA THR A 37 -32.58 18.90 -43.13
C THR A 37 -32.39 18.93 -41.61
N ILE A 38 -33.31 19.55 -40.86
CA ILE A 38 -33.31 19.54 -39.39
C ILE A 38 -34.21 18.40 -38.91
N GLU A 39 -33.62 17.32 -38.40
CA GLU A 39 -34.39 16.27 -37.72
C GLU A 39 -35.13 16.88 -36.50
N PRO A 40 -36.46 16.71 -36.39
CA PRO A 40 -37.22 17.25 -35.27
C PRO A 40 -36.86 16.49 -33.99
N LEU A 41 -36.10 17.15 -33.12
CA LEU A 41 -35.78 16.67 -31.78
C LEU A 41 -37.07 16.42 -30.98
N SER A 42 -37.14 15.27 -30.31
CA SER A 42 -38.20 14.99 -29.34
C SER A 42 -38.19 16.03 -28.21
N TYR A 43 -39.35 16.31 -27.59
CA TYR A 43 -39.45 17.24 -26.46
C TYR A 43 -38.42 16.92 -25.36
N ASN A 44 -38.19 15.64 -25.09
CA ASN A 44 -37.20 15.16 -24.12
C ASN A 44 -35.76 15.44 -24.58
N GLU A 45 -35.44 15.16 -25.85
CA GLU A 45 -34.11 15.42 -26.43
C GLU A 45 -33.78 16.91 -26.45
N ALA A 46 -34.76 17.75 -26.79
CA ALA A 46 -34.63 19.20 -26.76
C ALA A 46 -34.34 19.70 -25.33
N ARG A 47 -34.99 19.11 -24.32
CA ARG A 47 -34.77 19.47 -22.91
C ARG A 47 -33.41 19.00 -22.39
N ARG A 48 -32.95 17.81 -22.79
CA ARG A 48 -31.60 17.29 -22.50
C ARG A 48 -30.50 18.14 -23.14
N GLN A 49 -30.74 18.76 -24.30
CA GLN A 49 -29.75 19.58 -24.99
C GLN A 49 -29.64 21.01 -24.44
N ARG A 50 -30.78 21.65 -24.13
CA ARG A 50 -30.83 23.08 -23.74
C ARG A 50 -31.03 23.34 -22.25
N GLY A 51 -31.56 22.38 -21.49
CA GLY A 51 -31.86 22.54 -20.06
C GLY A 51 -30.79 21.95 -19.13
N PRO A 52 -30.93 22.16 -17.81
CA PRO A 52 -30.15 21.44 -16.81
C PRO A 52 -30.41 19.93 -16.93
N ILE A 53 -29.35 19.17 -17.21
CA ILE A 53 -29.44 17.77 -17.62
C ILE A 53 -30.09 16.90 -16.52
N TYR A 54 -29.71 17.10 -15.26
CA TYR A 54 -30.26 16.32 -14.14
C TYR A 54 -31.76 16.54 -13.95
N GLU A 55 -32.25 17.79 -13.98
CA GLU A 55 -33.69 18.06 -13.83
C GLU A 55 -34.51 17.49 -14.99
N ALA A 56 -33.95 17.49 -16.21
CA ALA A 56 -34.59 16.86 -17.36
C ALA A 56 -34.74 15.34 -17.18
N LEU A 57 -33.69 14.69 -16.66
CA LEU A 57 -33.66 13.25 -16.41
C LEU A 57 -34.56 12.85 -15.24
N GLU A 58 -34.62 13.66 -14.18
CA GLU A 58 -35.54 13.45 -13.05
C GLU A 58 -37.00 13.42 -13.52
N ASP A 59 -37.42 14.43 -14.30
CA ASP A 59 -38.79 14.51 -14.84
C ASP A 59 -39.13 13.32 -15.75
N GLU A 60 -38.17 12.85 -16.55
CA GLU A 60 -38.34 11.68 -17.40
C GLU A 60 -38.55 10.41 -16.57
N LEU A 61 -37.72 10.20 -15.55
CA LEU A 61 -37.79 9.02 -14.69
C LEU A 61 -39.08 8.97 -13.86
N TYR A 62 -39.59 10.12 -13.40
CA TYR A 62 -40.90 10.17 -12.74
C TYR A 62 -42.05 9.78 -13.68
N ARG A 63 -42.00 10.19 -14.95
CA ARG A 63 -43.00 9.81 -15.96
C ARG A 63 -42.95 8.31 -16.28
N GLU A 64 -41.75 7.74 -16.25
CA GLU A 64 -41.53 6.31 -16.46
C GLU A 64 -41.86 5.45 -15.22
N GLY A 65 -42.16 6.07 -14.08
CA GLY A 65 -42.66 5.40 -12.87
C GLY A 65 -41.58 5.03 -11.83
N CYS A 66 -40.35 5.51 -12.01
CA CYS A 66 -39.29 5.35 -11.01
C CYS A 66 -39.52 6.31 -9.82
N ARG A 67 -39.21 5.85 -8.60
CA ARG A 67 -39.38 6.63 -7.36
C ARG A 67 -38.07 6.88 -6.64
N GLN A 68 -37.15 5.92 -6.63
CA GLN A 68 -35.90 6.01 -5.87
C GLN A 68 -34.75 6.62 -6.68
N LEU A 69 -34.67 6.32 -7.97
CA LEU A 69 -33.61 6.85 -8.83
C LEU A 69 -33.62 8.38 -9.00
N PRO A 70 -34.78 9.07 -9.13
CA PRO A 70 -34.81 10.53 -9.20
C PRO A 70 -34.26 11.21 -7.94
N GLU A 71 -34.59 10.68 -6.75
CA GLU A 71 -34.05 11.19 -5.48
C GLU A 71 -32.53 11.02 -5.40
N PHE A 72 -32.02 9.87 -5.85
CA PHE A 72 -30.58 9.63 -5.96
C PHE A 72 -29.90 10.62 -6.91
N LEU A 73 -30.47 10.87 -8.10
CA LEU A 73 -29.90 11.80 -9.07
C LEU A 73 -29.84 13.22 -8.53
N ARG A 74 -30.87 13.65 -7.80
CA ARG A 74 -30.87 14.94 -7.12
C ARG A 74 -29.73 15.05 -6.11
N CYS A 75 -29.57 14.04 -5.27
CA CYS A 75 -28.46 13.99 -4.31
C CYS A 75 -27.09 13.97 -5.01
N LEU A 76 -26.95 13.26 -6.14
CA LEU A 76 -25.72 13.23 -6.92
C LEU A 76 -25.42 14.61 -7.54
N ALA A 77 -26.44 15.28 -8.08
CA ALA A 77 -26.32 16.61 -8.67
C ALA A 77 -25.91 17.66 -7.61
N ASP A 78 -26.49 17.60 -6.42
CA ASP A 78 -26.14 18.51 -5.32
C ASP A 78 -24.71 18.25 -4.80
N LYS A 79 -24.31 16.98 -4.65
CA LYS A 79 -22.93 16.59 -4.34
C LYS A 79 -21.95 17.08 -5.42
N GLU A 80 -22.28 16.94 -6.70
CA GLU A 80 -21.41 17.38 -7.79
C GLU A 80 -21.25 18.91 -7.82
N LYS A 81 -22.35 19.66 -7.65
CA LYS A 81 -22.31 21.13 -7.57
C LYS A 81 -21.43 21.61 -6.42
N THR A 82 -21.64 21.09 -5.22
CA THR A 82 -20.87 21.48 -4.03
C THR A 82 -19.37 21.17 -4.17
N LEU A 83 -19.01 20.00 -4.74
CA LEU A 83 -17.62 19.62 -4.94
C LEU A 83 -16.94 20.41 -6.08
N TYR A 84 -17.71 20.83 -7.08
CA TYR A 84 -17.23 21.69 -8.15
C TYR A 84 -17.03 23.14 -7.68
N GLU A 85 -17.98 23.68 -6.92
CA GLU A 85 -17.89 25.02 -6.32
C GLU A 85 -16.73 25.13 -5.32
N SER A 86 -16.42 24.05 -4.60
CA SER A 86 -15.27 23.96 -3.70
C SER A 86 -13.94 23.67 -4.41
N VAL A 87 -13.92 23.54 -5.75
CA VAL A 87 -12.73 23.30 -6.59
C VAL A 87 -12.02 21.97 -6.26
N ILE A 88 -12.71 21.05 -5.56
CA ILE A 88 -12.21 19.70 -5.29
C ILE A 88 -12.22 18.87 -6.59
N ILE A 89 -13.20 19.12 -7.44
CA ILE A 89 -13.38 18.44 -8.74
C ILE A 89 -13.18 19.42 -9.89
N ARG A 90 -12.57 18.94 -10.98
CA ARG A 90 -12.41 19.69 -12.24
C ARG A 90 -13.36 19.23 -13.34
N ASP A 91 -13.61 17.92 -13.42
CA ASP A 91 -14.43 17.32 -14.47
C ASP A 91 -15.77 16.85 -13.90
N ARG A 92 -16.88 17.19 -14.56
CA ARG A 92 -18.22 16.75 -14.17
C ARG A 92 -18.71 15.61 -15.05
N ILE A 93 -19.48 14.69 -14.49
CA ILE A 93 -20.16 13.63 -15.25
C ILE A 93 -21.27 14.22 -16.12
N SER A 94 -21.85 15.36 -15.68
CA SER A 94 -22.80 16.11 -16.50
C SER A 94 -22.24 16.53 -17.86
N ASP A 95 -20.92 16.72 -17.93
CA ASP A 95 -20.25 17.14 -19.16
C ASP A 95 -20.00 15.92 -20.07
N ASP A 96 -19.76 14.74 -19.50
CA ASP A 96 -19.68 13.44 -20.20
C ASP A 96 -21.06 12.77 -20.35
N ARG A 97 -21.92 13.42 -21.15
CA ARG A 97 -23.31 12.99 -21.46
C ARG A 97 -23.48 11.50 -21.82
N PRO A 98 -22.67 10.88 -22.72
CA PRO A 98 -22.90 9.48 -23.09
C PRO A 98 -22.71 8.52 -21.92
N LEU A 99 -21.76 8.81 -21.03
CA LEU A 99 -21.52 8.01 -19.83
C LEU A 99 -22.67 8.17 -18.83
N LEU A 100 -23.11 9.41 -18.59
CA LEU A 100 -24.24 9.70 -17.71
C LEU A 100 -25.51 8.97 -18.15
N TYR A 101 -25.84 9.03 -19.45
CA TYR A 101 -27.03 8.34 -19.97
C TYR A 101 -26.90 6.82 -19.85
N ALA A 102 -25.74 6.24 -20.16
CA ALA A 102 -25.53 4.80 -20.01
C ALA A 102 -25.69 4.31 -18.55
N VAL A 103 -25.23 5.10 -17.57
CA VAL A 103 -25.41 4.78 -16.15
C VAL A 103 -26.88 4.87 -15.75
N ILE A 104 -27.58 5.94 -16.15
CA ILE A 104 -28.97 6.17 -15.77
C ILE A 104 -29.90 5.15 -16.42
N ASP A 105 -29.70 4.82 -17.68
CA ASP A 105 -30.53 3.84 -18.38
C ASP A 105 -30.44 2.47 -17.71
N LYS A 106 -29.25 2.03 -17.31
CA LYS A 106 -29.09 0.77 -16.56
C LYS A 106 -29.70 0.81 -15.16
N LEU A 107 -29.54 1.92 -14.42
CA LEU A 107 -30.18 2.08 -13.10
C LEU A 107 -31.71 2.11 -13.21
N LYS A 108 -32.24 2.74 -14.25
CA LYS A 108 -33.66 2.77 -14.56
C LYS A 108 -34.19 1.37 -14.84
N GLU A 109 -33.52 0.63 -15.72
CA GLU A 109 -33.89 -0.76 -16.03
C GLU A 109 -33.88 -1.63 -14.76
N ALA A 110 -32.93 -1.41 -13.86
CA ALA A 110 -32.85 -2.11 -12.58
C ALA A 110 -34.04 -1.81 -11.66
N GLU A 111 -34.45 -0.53 -11.54
CA GLU A 111 -35.60 -0.13 -10.72
C GLU A 111 -36.93 -0.62 -11.33
N LEU A 112 -37.09 -0.52 -12.65
CA LEU A 112 -38.28 -1.03 -13.33
C LEU A 112 -38.41 -2.56 -13.21
N ALA A 113 -37.30 -3.29 -13.29
CA ALA A 113 -37.27 -4.73 -13.05
C ALA A 113 -37.67 -5.07 -11.60
N TYR A 114 -37.27 -4.24 -10.64
CA TYR A 114 -37.68 -4.39 -9.25
C TYR A 114 -39.18 -4.16 -9.05
N ILE A 115 -39.76 -3.15 -9.70
CA ILE A 115 -41.18 -2.82 -9.60
C ILE A 115 -42.08 -3.90 -10.23
N ARG A 116 -41.65 -4.49 -11.35
CA ARG A 116 -42.47 -5.44 -12.13
C ARG A 116 -42.61 -6.82 -11.48
N ASP A 117 -41.59 -7.33 -10.78
CA ASP A 117 -41.50 -8.75 -10.43
C ASP A 117 -41.03 -9.01 -8.98
N LYS A 118 -41.88 -8.68 -7.99
CA LYS A 118 -41.58 -8.77 -6.53
C LYS A 118 -40.98 -10.08 -5.99
N HIS A 119 -40.99 -11.19 -6.74
CA HIS A 119 -40.52 -12.51 -6.24
C HIS A 119 -39.50 -13.23 -7.13
N LYS A 120 -39.13 -12.73 -8.33
CA LYS A 120 -38.12 -13.38 -9.20
C LYS A 120 -37.09 -12.42 -9.83
N SER A 121 -37.21 -11.10 -9.66
CA SER A 121 -36.36 -10.12 -10.37
C SER A 121 -35.15 -9.58 -9.63
N PHE A 122 -34.95 -9.89 -8.35
CA PHE A 122 -33.81 -9.36 -7.59
C PHE A 122 -32.47 -9.63 -8.28
N LYS A 123 -32.32 -10.81 -8.89
CA LYS A 123 -31.11 -11.15 -9.65
C LYS A 123 -30.86 -10.16 -10.79
N GLN A 124 -31.88 -9.84 -11.59
CA GLN A 124 -31.76 -8.93 -12.73
C GLN A 124 -31.44 -7.50 -12.29
N SER A 125 -32.12 -7.00 -11.25
CA SER A 125 -31.85 -5.68 -10.69
C SER A 125 -30.42 -5.57 -10.16
N PHE A 126 -29.96 -6.54 -9.36
CA PHE A 126 -28.60 -6.53 -8.83
C PHE A 126 -27.52 -6.80 -9.89
N THR A 127 -27.81 -7.54 -10.96
CA THR A 127 -26.88 -7.64 -12.11
C THR A 127 -26.68 -6.29 -12.78
N LEU A 128 -27.77 -5.53 -13.00
CA LEU A 128 -27.69 -4.21 -13.62
C LEU A 128 -26.99 -3.20 -12.71
N PHE A 129 -27.23 -3.26 -11.39
CA PHE A 129 -26.49 -2.47 -10.41
C PHE A 129 -25.00 -2.79 -10.37
N TYR A 130 -24.62 -4.06 -10.47
CA TYR A 130 -23.21 -4.41 -10.55
C TYR A 130 -22.57 -3.94 -11.87
N GLU A 131 -23.30 -4.03 -12.98
CA GLU A 131 -22.82 -3.52 -14.27
C GLU A 131 -22.64 -1.99 -14.31
N THR A 132 -23.47 -1.22 -13.60
CA THR A 132 -23.29 0.25 -13.52
C THR A 132 -22.00 0.61 -12.79
N MET A 133 -21.63 -0.16 -11.75
CA MET A 133 -20.34 0.00 -11.07
C MET A 133 -19.17 -0.31 -12.00
N LEU A 134 -19.25 -1.40 -12.77
CA LEU A 134 -18.21 -1.77 -13.74
C LEU A 134 -18.03 -0.72 -14.86
N LEU A 135 -19.12 -0.08 -15.30
CA LEU A 135 -19.05 1.00 -16.29
C LEU A 135 -18.26 2.22 -15.80
N LEU A 136 -18.33 2.52 -14.49
CA LEU A 136 -17.65 3.67 -13.89
C LEU A 136 -16.23 3.38 -13.41
N GLU A 137 -15.88 2.12 -13.18
CA GLU A 137 -14.54 1.71 -12.76
C GLU A 137 -13.38 2.25 -13.65
N PRO A 138 -13.45 2.24 -15.00
CA PRO A 138 -12.37 2.80 -15.82
C PRO A 138 -12.19 4.31 -15.64
N TYR A 139 -13.25 5.03 -15.26
CA TYR A 139 -13.24 6.48 -15.05
C TYR A 139 -12.98 6.89 -13.60
N LYS A 140 -12.58 5.95 -12.73
CA LYS A 140 -12.36 6.18 -11.29
C LYS A 140 -11.45 7.37 -10.95
N GLN A 141 -10.46 7.68 -11.80
CA GLN A 141 -9.54 8.81 -11.57
C GLN A 141 -10.22 10.18 -11.75
N LYS A 142 -11.26 10.26 -12.57
CA LYS A 142 -12.01 11.49 -12.85
C LYS A 142 -13.26 11.60 -11.98
N TYR A 143 -13.95 10.48 -11.79
CA TYR A 143 -15.32 10.43 -11.26
C TYR A 143 -15.43 9.63 -9.96
N GLU A 144 -14.45 9.77 -9.06
CA GLU A 144 -14.40 9.06 -7.78
C GLU A 144 -15.63 9.35 -6.90
N TYR A 145 -16.08 10.61 -6.84
CA TYR A 145 -17.24 11.03 -6.05
C TYR A 145 -18.54 10.33 -6.44
N ALA A 146 -18.77 10.16 -7.74
CA ALA A 146 -20.00 9.54 -8.24
C ALA A 146 -19.95 8.03 -8.11
N LEU A 147 -18.78 7.43 -8.34
CA LEU A 147 -18.56 6.03 -8.03
C LEU A 147 -18.86 5.79 -6.55
N ASN A 148 -18.30 6.59 -5.63
CA ASN A 148 -18.60 6.46 -4.20
C ASN A 148 -20.10 6.61 -3.89
N ALA A 149 -20.76 7.63 -4.44
CA ALA A 149 -22.18 7.85 -4.21
C ALA A 149 -23.05 6.66 -4.70
N ILE A 150 -22.70 6.07 -5.85
CA ILE A 150 -23.41 4.88 -6.36
C ILE A 150 -23.15 3.70 -5.44
N MET A 151 -21.89 3.45 -5.04
CA MET A 151 -21.53 2.36 -4.15
C MET A 151 -22.25 2.43 -2.80
N GLU A 152 -22.28 3.61 -2.16
CA GLU A 152 -22.97 3.83 -0.89
C GLU A 152 -24.47 3.51 -0.99
N ASN A 153 -25.12 3.97 -2.07
CA ASN A 153 -26.53 3.70 -2.29
C ASN A 153 -26.81 2.23 -2.57
N LEU A 154 -25.99 1.57 -3.40
CA LEU A 154 -26.13 0.14 -3.69
C LEU A 154 -25.91 -0.72 -2.44
N VAL A 155 -24.92 -0.39 -1.61
CA VAL A 155 -24.70 -1.06 -0.32
C VAL A 155 -25.89 -0.86 0.62
N SER A 156 -26.47 0.34 0.67
CA SER A 156 -27.68 0.60 1.45
C SER A 156 -28.88 -0.23 0.98
N LEU A 157 -29.01 -0.45 -0.34
CA LEU A 157 -30.04 -1.31 -0.92
C LEU A 157 -29.79 -2.78 -0.60
N CYS A 158 -28.53 -3.23 -0.66
CA CYS A 158 -28.15 -4.59 -0.24
C CYS A 158 -28.55 -4.83 1.23
N HIS A 159 -28.22 -3.91 2.15
CA HIS A 159 -28.62 -4.04 3.56
C HIS A 159 -30.14 -4.09 3.77
N LYS A 160 -30.93 -3.34 2.98
CA LYS A 160 -32.40 -3.39 3.05
C LYS A 160 -32.99 -4.71 2.54
N THR A 161 -32.25 -5.45 1.72
CA THR A 161 -32.68 -6.71 1.10
C THR A 161 -32.20 -7.96 1.84
N GLN A 162 -31.43 -7.77 2.93
CA GLN A 162 -30.85 -8.84 3.74
C GLN A 162 -31.91 -9.83 4.24
N GLY A 163 -31.79 -11.10 3.83
CA GLY A 163 -32.68 -12.21 4.22
C GLY A 163 -33.59 -12.75 3.11
N GLN A 164 -33.74 -12.06 1.97
CA GLN A 164 -34.56 -12.50 0.82
C GLN A 164 -33.73 -12.93 -0.39
N GLU A 165 -32.42 -13.08 -0.21
CA GLU A 165 -31.41 -12.94 -1.28
C GLU A 165 -31.04 -14.22 -2.04
N ARG A 166 -31.75 -15.35 -1.86
CA ARG A 166 -31.29 -16.66 -2.37
C ARG A 166 -30.90 -16.65 -3.85
N ASP A 167 -31.61 -15.91 -4.68
CA ASP A 167 -31.35 -15.84 -6.13
C ASP A 167 -30.38 -14.72 -6.54
N ALA A 168 -30.14 -13.73 -5.67
CA ALA A 168 -29.32 -12.55 -5.93
C ALA A 168 -28.01 -12.49 -5.13
N ALA A 169 -27.78 -13.48 -4.25
CA ALA A 169 -26.64 -13.53 -3.33
C ALA A 169 -25.29 -13.41 -4.04
N GLU A 170 -25.15 -13.95 -5.25
CA GLU A 170 -23.92 -13.80 -6.05
C GLU A 170 -23.62 -12.34 -6.36
N MET A 171 -24.62 -11.59 -6.86
CA MET A 171 -24.42 -10.20 -7.25
C MET A 171 -24.25 -9.29 -6.03
N ILE A 172 -24.99 -9.56 -4.96
CA ILE A 172 -24.85 -8.85 -3.69
C ILE A 172 -23.44 -9.07 -3.12
N ALA A 173 -22.92 -10.29 -3.13
CA ALA A 173 -21.55 -10.59 -2.72
C ALA A 173 -20.52 -9.85 -3.60
N ARG A 174 -20.73 -9.77 -4.93
CA ARG A 174 -19.85 -9.01 -5.83
C ARG A 174 -19.87 -7.50 -5.52
N ILE A 175 -21.02 -6.94 -5.18
CA ILE A 175 -21.17 -5.53 -4.79
C ILE A 175 -20.44 -5.27 -3.46
N TYR A 176 -20.64 -6.12 -2.44
CA TYR A 176 -19.93 -5.99 -1.17
C TYR A 176 -18.41 -6.16 -1.34
N PHE A 177 -17.98 -7.10 -2.18
CA PHE A 177 -16.57 -7.31 -2.47
C PHE A 177 -15.92 -6.07 -3.11
N THR A 178 -16.53 -5.54 -4.17
CA THR A 178 -16.03 -4.35 -4.87
C THR A 178 -16.06 -3.10 -3.99
N TYR A 179 -17.05 -2.99 -3.10
CA TYR A 179 -17.05 -1.93 -2.08
C TYR A 179 -15.93 -2.10 -1.05
N GLY A 180 -15.68 -3.34 -0.61
CA GLY A 180 -14.54 -3.67 0.24
C GLY A 180 -13.21 -3.23 -0.39
N GLU A 181 -12.99 -3.55 -1.67
CA GLU A 181 -11.79 -3.12 -2.41
C GLU A 181 -11.68 -1.59 -2.56
N TYR A 182 -12.80 -0.89 -2.71
CA TYR A 182 -12.82 0.57 -2.71
C TYR A 182 -12.39 1.14 -1.35
N LEU A 183 -12.94 0.61 -0.25
CA LEU A 183 -12.57 1.04 1.11
C LEU A 183 -11.11 0.73 1.46
N GLU A 184 -10.55 -0.37 0.95
CA GLU A 184 -9.12 -0.68 1.07
C GLU A 184 -8.25 0.43 0.47
N ARG A 185 -8.63 0.95 -0.71
CA ARG A 185 -7.91 2.05 -1.40
C ARG A 185 -7.99 3.35 -0.59
N MET A 186 -9.15 3.61 0.03
CA MET A 186 -9.36 4.76 0.93
C MET A 186 -8.70 4.59 2.32
N GLN A 187 -7.95 3.51 2.54
CA GLN A 187 -7.29 3.16 3.80
C GLN A 187 -8.23 2.97 5.00
N GLN A 188 -9.54 2.81 4.77
CA GLN A 188 -10.53 2.52 5.80
C GLN A 188 -10.59 1.01 6.09
N ARG A 189 -9.52 0.48 6.69
CA ARG A 189 -9.30 -0.97 6.83
C ARG A 189 -10.37 -1.69 7.66
N VAL A 190 -10.85 -1.07 8.74
CA VAL A 190 -11.85 -1.71 9.63
C VAL A 190 -13.16 -1.96 8.88
N ASN A 191 -13.63 -0.95 8.14
CA ASN A 191 -14.82 -1.07 7.30
C ASN A 191 -14.60 -2.07 6.16
N ALA A 192 -13.43 -2.03 5.50
CA ALA A 192 -13.11 -3.01 4.47
C ALA A 192 -13.17 -4.46 5.01
N ILE A 193 -12.63 -4.70 6.20
CA ILE A 193 -12.66 -6.01 6.85
C ILE A 193 -14.11 -6.44 7.15
N SER A 194 -14.98 -5.55 7.64
CA SER A 194 -16.37 -5.91 7.93
C SER A 194 -17.15 -6.29 6.66
N TYR A 195 -17.01 -5.54 5.57
CA TYR A 195 -17.67 -5.88 4.30
C TYR A 195 -17.10 -7.13 3.66
N LEU A 196 -15.78 -7.37 3.73
CA LEU A 196 -15.18 -8.63 3.28
C LEU A 196 -15.64 -9.83 4.12
N GLN A 197 -15.93 -9.65 5.42
CA GLN A 197 -16.51 -10.69 6.26
C GLN A 197 -17.97 -11.00 5.86
N ILE A 198 -18.79 -9.98 5.64
CA ILE A 198 -20.16 -10.19 5.12
C ILE A 198 -20.11 -10.92 3.77
N THR A 199 -19.16 -10.54 2.92
CA THR A 199 -18.96 -11.20 1.62
C THR A 199 -18.56 -12.67 1.78
N ILE A 200 -17.62 -13.00 2.68
CA ILE A 200 -17.19 -14.40 2.82
C ILE A 200 -18.32 -15.28 3.34
N ASP A 201 -19.15 -14.77 4.24
CA ASP A 201 -20.28 -15.52 4.79
C ASP A 201 -21.35 -15.83 3.72
N LEU A 202 -21.53 -14.94 2.74
CA LEU A 202 -22.42 -15.16 1.60
C LEU A 202 -21.84 -16.14 0.57
N VAL A 203 -20.54 -16.05 0.30
CA VAL A 203 -19.88 -16.83 -0.76
C VAL A 203 -19.49 -18.24 -0.29
N ARG A 204 -19.28 -18.45 1.02
CA ARG A 204 -18.85 -19.74 1.56
C ARG A 204 -19.81 -20.86 1.15
N GLY A 205 -19.26 -21.94 0.60
CA GLY A 205 -20.02 -23.10 0.08
C GLY A 205 -20.52 -22.96 -1.35
N HIS A 206 -20.35 -21.80 -2.01
CA HIS A 206 -20.75 -21.57 -3.39
C HIS A 206 -19.53 -21.55 -4.33
N VAL A 207 -19.69 -22.11 -5.54
CA VAL A 207 -18.65 -22.21 -6.57
C VAL A 207 -18.86 -21.12 -7.63
N TRP A 208 -19.01 -19.88 -7.21
CA TRP A 208 -19.12 -18.74 -8.13
C TRP A 208 -17.73 -18.39 -8.68
N THR A 209 -17.63 -18.06 -9.97
CA THR A 209 -16.37 -17.65 -10.59
C THR A 209 -15.94 -16.27 -10.07
N ALA A 210 -14.63 -16.04 -9.91
CA ALA A 210 -14.11 -14.77 -9.42
C ALA A 210 -14.52 -13.58 -10.30
N VAL A 211 -14.38 -13.71 -11.62
CA VAL A 211 -14.85 -12.74 -12.62
C VAL A 211 -15.98 -13.35 -13.42
N ARG A 212 -16.95 -12.53 -13.80
CA ARG A 212 -18.06 -12.92 -14.68
C ARG A 212 -17.48 -13.47 -16.00
N ASP A 213 -18.02 -14.60 -16.46
CA ASP A 213 -17.65 -15.26 -17.72
C ASP A 213 -16.28 -15.97 -17.78
N MET A 214 -15.60 -16.17 -16.66
CA MET A 214 -14.43 -17.04 -16.61
C MET A 214 -14.81 -18.53 -16.83
N PRO A 215 -13.94 -19.33 -17.47
CA PRO A 215 -14.24 -20.75 -17.70
C PRO A 215 -14.41 -21.53 -16.39
N PRO A 216 -15.32 -22.53 -16.35
CA PRO A 216 -15.48 -23.38 -15.19
C PRO A 216 -14.17 -24.12 -14.87
N GLY A 217 -13.69 -23.97 -13.64
CA GLY A 217 -12.35 -24.43 -13.20
C GLY A 217 -11.36 -23.31 -12.90
N SER A 218 -11.71 -22.05 -13.20
CA SER A 218 -10.95 -20.87 -12.75
C SER A 218 -11.13 -20.58 -11.25
N PHE A 219 -10.29 -19.69 -10.69
CA PHE A 219 -10.39 -19.20 -9.32
C PHE A 219 -11.84 -18.83 -8.94
N THR A 220 -12.30 -19.35 -7.80
CA THR A 220 -13.64 -19.04 -7.31
C THR A 220 -13.65 -17.71 -6.56
N LEU A 221 -14.82 -17.06 -6.49
CA LEU A 221 -15.01 -15.84 -5.72
C LEU A 221 -14.68 -16.08 -4.24
N HIS A 222 -14.96 -17.28 -3.72
CA HIS A 222 -14.59 -17.66 -2.35
C HIS A 222 -13.08 -17.54 -2.13
N GLU A 223 -12.28 -18.07 -3.05
CA GLU A 223 -10.81 -18.02 -2.96
C GLU A 223 -10.31 -16.58 -2.98
N LEU A 224 -10.83 -15.79 -3.92
CA LEU A 224 -10.40 -14.41 -4.10
C LEU A 224 -10.73 -13.54 -2.87
N VAL A 225 -11.96 -13.66 -2.35
CA VAL A 225 -12.40 -12.92 -1.16
C VAL A 225 -11.60 -13.35 0.07
N ALA A 226 -11.41 -14.66 0.30
CA ALA A 226 -10.69 -15.12 1.48
C ALA A 226 -9.17 -14.84 1.40
N GLN A 227 -8.54 -14.86 0.23
CA GLN A 227 -7.16 -14.38 0.06
C GLN A 227 -7.03 -12.89 0.45
N LYS A 228 -7.96 -12.06 -0.03
CA LYS A 228 -7.99 -10.61 0.26
C LYS A 228 -8.24 -10.35 1.74
N LEU A 229 -9.27 -10.97 2.30
CA LEU A 229 -9.60 -10.87 3.72
C LEU A 229 -8.44 -11.32 4.61
N ALA A 230 -7.79 -12.45 4.30
CA ALA A 230 -6.63 -12.93 5.04
C ALA A 230 -5.50 -11.89 5.07
N ARG A 231 -5.16 -11.30 3.91
CA ARG A 231 -4.14 -10.25 3.84
C ARG A 231 -4.51 -9.01 4.66
N GLN A 232 -5.77 -8.57 4.60
CA GLN A 232 -6.21 -7.42 5.41
C GLN A 232 -6.19 -7.71 6.91
N LEU A 233 -6.60 -8.90 7.34
CA LEU A 233 -6.54 -9.32 8.75
C LEU A 233 -5.09 -9.30 9.26
N LEU A 234 -4.12 -9.77 8.46
CA LEU A 234 -2.70 -9.74 8.82
C LEU A 234 -2.15 -8.31 8.90
N LEU A 235 -2.52 -7.45 7.96
CA LEU A 235 -2.10 -6.04 7.94
C LEU A 235 -2.69 -5.25 9.11
N TYR A 236 -3.95 -5.51 9.46
CA TYR A 236 -4.61 -4.91 10.62
C TYR A 236 -4.00 -5.42 11.92
N GLY A 237 -3.71 -6.73 12.01
CA GLY A 237 -2.97 -7.34 13.11
C GLY A 237 -1.67 -6.58 13.37
N LYS A 238 -0.81 -6.39 12.35
CA LYS A 238 0.46 -5.65 12.50
C LYS A 238 0.34 -4.26 13.11
N GLN A 239 -0.76 -3.55 12.84
CA GLN A 239 -0.99 -2.21 13.38
C GLN A 239 -1.32 -2.25 14.87
N ILE A 240 -2.05 -3.28 15.31
CA ILE A 240 -2.58 -3.37 16.67
C ILE A 240 -1.64 -4.12 17.62
N VAL A 241 -0.75 -4.98 17.13
CA VAL A 241 0.09 -5.88 17.97
C VAL A 241 0.74 -5.20 19.17
N ARG A 242 1.23 -3.97 19.01
CA ARG A 242 1.87 -3.21 20.10
C ARG A 242 0.91 -2.80 21.22
N HIS A 243 -0.38 -2.66 20.90
CA HIS A 243 -1.43 -2.26 21.83
C HIS A 243 -2.24 -3.46 22.34
N GLN A 244 -2.66 -4.37 21.45
CA GLN A 244 -3.47 -5.54 21.77
C GLN A 244 -2.93 -6.79 21.05
N PRO A 245 -1.93 -7.48 21.64
CA PRO A 245 -1.29 -8.63 20.99
C PRO A 245 -2.21 -9.85 20.86
N GLU A 246 -3.10 -10.09 21.83
CA GLU A 246 -4.01 -11.24 21.83
C GLU A 246 -5.02 -11.19 20.67
N GLU A 247 -5.59 -10.02 20.43
CA GLU A 247 -6.49 -9.78 19.30
C GLU A 247 -5.77 -9.99 17.97
N ALA A 248 -4.53 -9.49 17.84
CA ALA A 248 -3.73 -9.72 16.64
C ALA A 248 -3.44 -11.22 16.38
N ILE A 249 -3.15 -11.99 17.44
CA ILE A 249 -2.98 -13.44 17.34
C ILE A 249 -4.29 -14.12 16.90
N ALA A 250 -5.44 -13.68 17.43
CA ALA A 250 -6.75 -14.19 17.01
C ALA A 250 -7.05 -13.87 15.54
N LEU A 251 -6.74 -12.67 15.07
CA LEU A 251 -6.87 -12.29 13.65
C LEU A 251 -5.98 -13.14 12.74
N ALA A 252 -4.72 -13.39 13.13
CA ALA A 252 -3.84 -14.29 12.40
C ALA A 252 -4.36 -15.72 12.36
N ARG A 253 -4.90 -16.24 13.48
CA ARG A 253 -5.57 -17.56 13.50
C ARG A 253 -6.78 -17.59 12.57
N ARG A 254 -7.63 -16.57 12.57
CA ARG A 254 -8.76 -16.47 11.64
C ARG A 254 -8.29 -16.50 10.18
N ALA A 255 -7.22 -15.79 9.86
CA ALA A 255 -6.61 -15.82 8.53
C ALA A 255 -6.07 -17.22 8.17
N THR A 256 -5.43 -17.94 9.09
CA THR A 256 -4.98 -19.33 8.84
C THR A 256 -6.13 -20.28 8.49
N ILE A 257 -7.27 -20.13 9.17
CA ILE A 257 -8.46 -20.95 8.94
C ILE A 257 -9.04 -20.67 7.56
N LEU A 258 -9.21 -19.39 7.20
CA LEU A 258 -9.70 -18.98 5.88
C LEU A 258 -8.85 -19.53 4.74
N VAL A 259 -7.53 -19.44 4.85
CA VAL A 259 -6.63 -19.96 3.80
C VAL A 259 -6.65 -21.50 3.74
N ALA A 260 -6.81 -22.16 4.89
CA ALA A 260 -6.94 -23.62 4.93
C ALA A 260 -8.23 -24.11 4.26
N GLU A 261 -9.33 -23.36 4.36
CA GLU A 261 -10.62 -23.68 3.71
C GLU A 261 -10.54 -23.62 2.18
N ILE A 262 -9.79 -22.68 1.61
CA ILE A 262 -9.64 -22.53 0.16
C ILE A 262 -8.74 -23.63 -0.44
N GLY A 263 -7.73 -24.07 0.31
CA GLY A 263 -6.78 -25.09 -0.14
C GLY A 263 -5.34 -24.66 0.10
N ARG A 264 -4.64 -25.45 0.93
CA ARG A 264 -3.26 -25.15 1.38
C ARG A 264 -2.24 -25.15 0.25
N GLN A 265 -2.35 -26.10 -0.68
CA GLN A 265 -1.36 -26.29 -1.74
C GLN A 265 -1.39 -25.20 -2.81
N GLN A 266 -2.58 -24.67 -3.12
CA GLN A 266 -2.72 -23.60 -4.11
C GLN A 266 -2.27 -22.24 -3.56
N ASN A 267 -2.42 -22.03 -2.24
CA ASN A 267 -2.17 -20.76 -1.56
C ASN A 267 -1.04 -20.86 -0.52
N LEU A 268 0.04 -21.58 -0.86
CA LEU A 268 1.17 -21.83 0.05
C LEU A 268 1.84 -20.54 0.53
N ASP A 269 1.83 -19.49 -0.29
CA ASP A 269 2.43 -18.19 0.03
C ASP A 269 1.71 -17.52 1.20
N ILE A 270 0.40 -17.32 1.07
CA ILE A 270 -0.44 -16.70 2.11
C ILE A 270 -0.51 -17.62 3.32
N PHE A 271 -0.59 -18.94 3.10
CA PHE A 271 -0.59 -19.92 4.19
C PHE A 271 0.65 -19.77 5.07
N CYS A 272 1.86 -19.84 4.49
CA CYS A 272 3.07 -19.69 5.28
C CYS A 272 3.21 -18.26 5.86
N GLU A 273 2.75 -17.23 5.14
CA GLU A 273 2.72 -15.85 5.64
C GLU A 273 1.88 -15.73 6.92
N THR A 274 0.68 -16.34 6.98
CA THR A 274 -0.17 -16.29 8.18
C THR A 274 0.49 -16.89 9.42
N PHE A 275 1.24 -18.00 9.27
CA PHE A 275 1.99 -18.61 10.38
C PHE A 275 3.18 -17.75 10.82
N MET A 276 3.90 -17.15 9.87
CA MET A 276 5.00 -16.24 10.19
C MET A 276 4.53 -14.96 10.87
N GLU A 277 3.42 -14.37 10.42
CA GLU A 277 2.84 -13.21 11.11
C GLU A 277 2.34 -13.56 12.50
N ARG A 278 1.70 -14.72 12.66
CA ARG A 278 1.30 -15.21 13.98
C ARG A 278 2.51 -15.41 14.89
N ALA A 279 3.61 -15.98 14.38
CA ALA A 279 4.85 -16.12 15.13
C ALA A 279 5.41 -14.75 15.54
N TYR A 280 5.43 -13.78 14.63
CA TYR A 280 5.83 -12.40 14.93
C TYR A 280 4.94 -11.77 16.02
N PHE A 281 3.62 -11.94 15.97
CA PHE A 281 2.71 -11.42 17.00
C PHE A 281 2.95 -12.07 18.37
N LEU A 282 3.25 -13.37 18.40
CA LEU A 282 3.62 -14.09 19.61
C LEU A 282 4.97 -13.65 20.18
N MET A 283 5.92 -13.26 19.34
CA MET A 283 7.21 -12.72 19.78
C MET A 283 7.07 -11.34 20.41
N GLU A 284 6.23 -10.47 19.85
CA GLU A 284 5.90 -9.17 20.46
C GLU A 284 5.18 -9.34 21.80
N SER A 285 4.38 -10.41 21.96
CA SER A 285 3.78 -10.79 23.25
C SER A 285 4.75 -11.55 24.19
N SER A 286 6.04 -11.62 23.87
CA SER A 286 7.09 -12.36 24.59
C SER A 286 6.88 -13.88 24.71
N ASN A 287 5.94 -14.46 23.96
CA ASN A 287 5.70 -15.90 23.94
C ASN A 287 6.51 -16.59 22.83
N TYR A 288 7.82 -16.65 23.04
CA TYR A 288 8.77 -17.24 22.09
C TYR A 288 8.58 -18.75 21.89
N HIS A 289 8.06 -19.46 22.89
CA HIS A 289 7.77 -20.89 22.75
C HIS A 289 6.64 -21.14 21.76
N GLY A 290 5.52 -20.40 21.87
CA GLY A 290 4.42 -20.48 20.91
C GLY A 290 4.85 -20.05 19.51
N ALA A 291 5.70 -19.02 19.40
CA ALA A 291 6.25 -18.58 18.11
C ALA A 291 7.10 -19.67 17.45
N HIS A 292 7.99 -20.31 18.22
CA HIS A 292 8.82 -21.41 17.72
C HIS A 292 7.98 -22.60 17.25
N GLN A 293 6.96 -23.01 18.01
CA GLN A 293 6.04 -24.06 17.59
C GLN A 293 5.33 -23.72 16.26
N CYS A 294 4.89 -22.48 16.07
CA CYS A 294 4.29 -22.05 14.80
C CYS A 294 5.28 -22.13 13.63
N LEU A 295 6.56 -21.80 13.85
CA LEU A 295 7.61 -21.89 12.84
C LEU A 295 7.97 -23.35 12.52
N GLU A 296 8.04 -24.24 13.51
CA GLU A 296 8.32 -25.66 13.27
C GLU A 296 7.23 -26.34 12.44
N GLN A 297 5.96 -25.94 12.59
CA GLN A 297 4.85 -26.47 11.79
C GLN A 297 5.00 -26.19 10.29
N ILE A 298 5.55 -25.03 9.92
CA ILE A 298 5.76 -24.64 8.51
C ILE A 298 7.17 -24.92 8.01
N ARG A 299 8.11 -25.32 8.87
CA ARG A 299 9.49 -25.63 8.47
C ARG A 299 9.57 -26.61 7.27
N PRO A 300 8.85 -27.76 7.24
CA PRO A 300 8.99 -28.68 6.11
C PRO A 300 8.47 -28.08 4.80
N THR A 301 7.40 -27.28 4.84
CA THR A 301 6.85 -26.63 3.65
C THR A 301 7.77 -25.54 3.12
N VAL A 302 8.35 -24.74 4.00
CA VAL A 302 9.31 -23.68 3.64
C VAL A 302 10.59 -24.26 3.02
N ILE A 303 11.09 -25.38 3.56
CA ILE A 303 12.28 -26.06 3.00
C ILE A 303 11.99 -26.64 1.62
N ALA A 304 10.80 -27.18 1.39
CA ALA A 304 10.39 -27.69 0.08
C ALA A 304 10.24 -26.57 -0.98
N CYS A 305 9.88 -25.36 -0.54
CA CYS A 305 9.68 -24.22 -1.43
C CYS A 305 11.00 -23.50 -1.77
N THR A 306 11.70 -23.97 -2.81
CA THR A 306 12.94 -23.34 -3.32
C THR A 306 12.70 -22.37 -4.49
N GLU A 307 11.45 -22.19 -4.92
CA GLU A 307 11.15 -21.33 -6.06
C GLU A 307 11.38 -19.84 -5.77
N TYR A 308 11.67 -19.08 -6.83
CA TYR A 308 11.93 -17.63 -6.77
C TYR A 308 10.81 -16.84 -6.07
N ARG A 309 9.54 -17.24 -6.25
CA ARG A 309 8.38 -16.57 -5.64
C ARG A 309 8.39 -16.63 -4.11
N PHE A 310 8.95 -17.68 -3.51
CA PHE A 310 8.94 -17.91 -2.05
C PHE A 310 10.19 -17.38 -1.34
N VAL A 311 11.11 -16.75 -2.05
CA VAL A 311 12.35 -16.25 -1.47
C VAL A 311 12.13 -15.27 -0.32
N LYS A 312 11.26 -14.27 -0.52
CA LYS A 312 10.95 -13.28 0.52
C LYS A 312 10.36 -13.95 1.77
N LEU A 313 9.58 -15.01 1.54
CA LEU A 313 9.00 -15.84 2.56
C LEU A 313 10.10 -16.59 3.34
N ASN A 314 11.04 -17.21 2.63
CA ASN A 314 12.17 -17.93 3.20
C ASN A 314 13.08 -17.00 4.02
N ILE A 315 13.41 -15.81 3.52
CA ILE A 315 14.20 -14.80 4.25
C ILE A 315 13.52 -14.46 5.57
N LYS A 316 12.22 -14.16 5.52
CA LYS A 316 11.43 -13.82 6.72
C LYS A 316 11.36 -14.98 7.71
N PHE A 317 11.15 -16.20 7.23
CA PHE A 317 11.15 -17.41 8.06
C PHE A 317 12.46 -17.57 8.83
N TYR A 318 13.60 -17.51 8.13
CA TYR A 318 14.91 -17.67 8.76
C TYR A 318 15.25 -16.52 9.71
N LEU A 319 14.79 -15.30 9.43
CA LEU A 319 14.92 -14.17 10.34
C LEU A 319 14.15 -14.39 11.65
N LEU A 320 12.88 -14.79 11.58
CA LEU A 320 12.06 -15.07 12.77
C LEU A 320 12.58 -16.28 13.56
N ALA A 321 13.03 -17.32 12.86
CA ALA A 321 13.65 -18.49 13.49
C ALA A 321 14.97 -18.12 14.21
N GLY A 322 15.78 -17.25 13.61
CA GLY A 322 16.99 -16.70 14.23
C GLY A 322 16.69 -15.91 15.49
N GLN A 323 15.68 -15.05 15.46
CA GLN A 323 15.25 -14.26 16.63
C GLN A 323 14.71 -15.15 17.77
N CYS A 324 13.93 -16.19 17.44
CA CYS A 324 13.49 -17.16 18.44
C CYS A 324 14.69 -17.89 19.08
N ALA A 325 15.65 -18.34 18.27
CA ALA A 325 16.85 -19.04 18.77
C ALA A 325 17.77 -18.13 19.61
N GLU A 326 17.86 -16.84 19.26
CA GLU A 326 18.58 -15.82 20.04
C GLU A 326 18.01 -15.68 21.45
N ASN A 327 16.67 -15.72 21.58
CA ASN A 327 16.00 -15.62 22.87
C ASN A 327 16.07 -16.92 23.70
N PHE A 328 16.23 -18.09 23.05
CA PHE A 328 16.51 -19.36 23.73
C PHE A 328 17.99 -19.56 24.09
N GLU A 329 18.82 -18.52 24.00
CA GLU A 329 20.26 -18.55 24.32
C GLU A 329 21.04 -19.63 23.54
N ASN A 330 20.59 -19.95 22.32
CA ASN A 330 21.28 -20.87 21.42
C ASN A 330 21.96 -20.09 20.28
N PRO A 331 23.10 -19.41 20.53
CA PRO A 331 23.72 -18.50 19.58
C PRO A 331 24.11 -19.19 18.27
N ASP A 332 24.57 -20.44 18.30
CA ASP A 332 24.99 -21.16 17.09
C ASP A 332 23.82 -21.42 16.13
N LYS A 333 22.66 -21.82 16.67
CA LYS A 333 21.43 -22.00 15.89
C LYS A 333 20.93 -20.67 15.32
N ALA A 334 21.00 -19.59 16.10
CA ALA A 334 20.63 -18.26 15.66
C ALA A 334 21.55 -17.77 14.52
N ILE A 335 22.87 -17.90 14.67
CA ILE A 335 23.86 -17.54 13.65
C ILE A 335 23.63 -18.34 12.38
N SER A 336 23.40 -19.65 12.46
CA SER A 336 23.14 -20.49 11.29
C SER A 336 21.89 -20.04 10.52
N SER A 337 20.81 -19.68 11.24
CA SER A 337 19.56 -19.19 10.64
C SER A 337 19.75 -17.82 9.99
N TYR A 338 20.41 -16.89 10.68
CA TYR A 338 20.71 -15.57 10.13
C TYR A 338 21.68 -15.63 8.94
N LYS A 339 22.68 -16.52 8.94
CA LYS A 339 23.56 -16.73 7.77
C LYS A 339 22.78 -17.22 6.55
N LYS A 340 21.83 -18.14 6.72
CA LYS A 340 20.93 -18.59 5.64
C LYS A 340 20.07 -17.43 5.12
N ALA A 341 19.48 -16.64 6.02
CA ALA A 341 18.70 -15.45 5.66
C ALA A 341 19.56 -14.43 4.89
N LEU A 342 20.79 -14.19 5.34
CA LEU A 342 21.72 -13.22 4.74
C LEU A 342 22.15 -13.64 3.33
N ARG A 343 22.42 -14.93 3.14
CA ARG A 343 22.75 -15.48 1.81
C ARG A 343 21.62 -15.25 0.83
N LEU A 344 20.38 -15.52 1.25
CA LEU A 344 19.21 -15.26 0.44
C LEU A 344 19.01 -13.76 0.20
N SER A 345 19.05 -12.92 1.24
CA SER A 345 18.85 -11.47 1.07
C SER A 345 19.83 -10.84 0.08
N ARG A 346 21.10 -11.27 0.10
CA ARG A 346 22.13 -10.83 -0.85
C ARG A 346 21.89 -11.34 -2.26
N LEU A 347 21.55 -12.61 -2.41
CA LEU A 347 21.30 -13.22 -3.73
C LEU A 347 20.13 -12.52 -4.46
N TYR A 348 19.14 -12.06 -3.71
CA TYR A 348 17.94 -11.41 -4.24
C TYR A 348 17.89 -9.90 -4.05
N ASN A 349 19.00 -9.30 -3.61
CA ASN A 349 19.15 -7.86 -3.40
C ASN A 349 18.05 -7.24 -2.50
N ASP A 350 17.55 -8.00 -1.51
CA ASP A 350 16.64 -7.51 -0.48
C ASP A 350 17.44 -6.85 0.65
N GLN A 351 17.88 -5.63 0.37
CA GLN A 351 18.75 -4.87 1.24
C GLN A 351 18.08 -4.49 2.57
N LYS A 352 16.74 -4.36 2.62
CA LYS A 352 16.02 -4.06 3.89
C LYS A 352 16.14 -5.22 4.86
N SER A 353 15.91 -6.44 4.37
CA SER A 353 16.10 -7.65 5.16
C SER A 353 17.56 -7.86 5.52
N GLU A 354 18.48 -7.61 4.58
CA GLU A 354 19.93 -7.70 4.82
C GLU A 354 20.38 -6.84 6.00
N ALA A 355 20.03 -5.55 6.02
CA ALA A 355 20.43 -4.64 7.10
C ALA A 355 19.89 -5.09 8.46
N ASN A 356 18.64 -5.58 8.50
CA ASN A 356 18.04 -6.10 9.72
C ASN A 356 18.76 -7.37 10.22
N ILE A 357 19.09 -8.30 9.32
CA ILE A 357 19.83 -9.53 9.65
C ILE A 357 21.23 -9.18 10.20
N LEU A 358 21.94 -8.23 9.58
CA LEU A 358 23.24 -7.76 10.04
C LEU A 358 23.16 -7.13 11.44
N LEU A 359 22.10 -6.39 11.74
CA LEU A 359 21.87 -5.83 13.07
C LEU A 359 21.73 -6.93 14.13
N HIS A 360 20.96 -7.98 13.85
CA HIS A 360 20.82 -9.13 14.75
C HIS A 360 22.11 -9.94 14.91
N LEU A 361 22.84 -10.21 13.82
CA LEU A 361 24.16 -10.84 13.89
C LEU A 361 25.14 -10.02 14.73
N GLY A 362 25.15 -8.69 14.55
CA GLY A 362 25.96 -7.78 15.35
C GLY A 362 25.66 -7.86 16.84
N LYS A 363 24.38 -7.98 17.23
CA LYS A 363 23.97 -8.15 18.63
C LYS A 363 24.48 -9.45 19.23
N ILE A 364 24.43 -10.54 18.47
CA ILE A 364 24.94 -11.84 18.94
C ILE A 364 26.45 -11.78 19.10
N PHE A 365 27.18 -11.29 18.09
CA PHE A 365 28.64 -11.20 18.15
C PHE A 365 29.13 -10.21 19.22
N ALA A 366 28.35 -9.18 19.56
CA ALA A 366 28.68 -8.25 20.63
C ALA A 366 28.68 -8.89 22.04
N LYS A 367 27.97 -10.01 22.23
CA LYS A 367 27.99 -10.77 23.50
C LYS A 367 29.32 -11.51 23.70
N ASP A 368 30.00 -11.88 22.61
CA ASP A 368 31.27 -12.60 22.64
C ASP A 368 32.44 -11.61 22.54
N THR A 369 33.25 -11.50 23.61
CA THR A 369 34.42 -10.60 23.67
C THR A 369 35.46 -10.86 22.57
N GLN A 370 35.56 -12.10 22.09
CA GLN A 370 36.48 -12.48 21.01
C GLN A 370 35.99 -12.06 19.61
N LYS A 371 34.69 -11.77 19.44
CA LYS A 371 34.05 -11.51 18.14
C LYS A 371 33.63 -10.05 17.95
N LEU A 372 34.12 -9.13 18.78
CA LEU A 372 33.77 -7.71 18.74
C LEU A 372 34.11 -7.06 17.39
N CYS A 373 35.25 -7.42 16.78
CA CYS A 373 35.59 -6.95 15.44
C CYS A 373 34.56 -7.36 14.37
N LEU A 374 33.97 -8.56 14.48
CA LEU A 374 32.92 -9.03 13.57
C LEU A 374 31.61 -8.27 13.80
N ALA A 375 31.25 -8.03 15.07
CA ALA A 375 30.09 -7.24 15.42
C ALA A 375 30.16 -5.80 14.88
N LYS A 376 31.31 -5.15 15.02
CA LYS A 376 31.58 -3.81 14.46
C LYS A 376 31.36 -3.77 12.94
N LYS A 377 31.95 -4.73 12.21
CA LYS A 377 31.77 -4.86 10.75
C LYS A 377 30.30 -5.04 10.37
N CYS A 378 29.55 -5.87 11.11
CA CYS A 378 28.11 -6.08 10.86
C CYS A 378 27.31 -4.77 11.02
N TYR A 379 27.58 -4.00 12.08
CA TYR A 379 26.92 -2.72 12.30
C TYR A 379 27.32 -1.67 11.26
N GLU A 380 28.57 -1.61 10.83
CA GLU A 380 29.03 -0.70 9.77
C GLU A 380 28.35 -1.02 8.44
N GLN A 381 28.29 -2.30 8.05
CA GLN A 381 27.56 -2.73 6.84
C GLN A 381 26.07 -2.39 6.93
N ALA A 382 25.41 -2.66 8.06
CA ALA A 382 24.01 -2.29 8.25
C ALA A 382 23.80 -0.77 8.15
N LYS A 383 24.71 0.03 8.73
CA LYS A 383 24.67 1.49 8.67
C LYS A 383 24.76 2.01 7.23
N HIS A 384 25.67 1.46 6.42
CA HIS A 384 25.78 1.84 5.01
C HIS A 384 24.47 1.59 4.26
N ILE A 385 23.88 0.42 4.44
CA ILE A 385 22.60 0.09 3.81
C ILE A 385 21.50 1.06 4.27
N TYR A 386 21.38 1.35 5.57
CA TYR A 386 20.36 2.31 6.05
C TYR A 386 20.56 3.75 5.56
N ILE A 387 21.81 4.15 5.27
CA ILE A 387 22.10 5.44 4.63
C ILE A 387 21.56 5.44 3.20
N ASP A 388 21.77 4.36 2.45
CA ASP A 388 21.28 4.22 1.07
C ASP A 388 19.74 4.27 1.01
N PHE A 389 19.04 3.69 2.01
CA PHE A 389 17.57 3.75 2.12
C PHE A 389 17.00 5.04 2.71
N ASN A 390 17.84 5.95 3.20
CA ASN A 390 17.43 7.13 3.96
C ASN A 390 16.53 6.82 5.18
N ASP A 391 16.73 5.66 5.83
CA ASP A 391 15.99 5.30 7.06
C ASP A 391 16.70 5.89 8.28
N MET A 392 16.22 7.05 8.71
CA MET A 392 16.80 7.79 9.83
C MET A 392 16.58 7.11 11.19
N ILE A 393 15.52 6.33 11.38
CA ILE A 393 15.22 5.67 12.66
C ILE A 393 16.19 4.51 12.85
N SER A 394 16.28 3.63 11.84
CA SER A 394 17.17 2.47 11.88
C SER A 394 18.64 2.88 11.93
N LYS A 395 19.03 3.95 11.23
CA LYS A 395 20.37 4.55 11.33
C LYS A 395 20.72 4.99 12.75
N LYS A 396 19.80 5.68 13.45
CA LYS A 396 20.02 6.09 14.85
C LYS A 396 20.22 4.88 15.76
N MET A 397 19.41 3.83 15.56
CA MET A 397 19.55 2.57 16.31
C MET A 397 20.91 1.92 16.09
N VAL A 398 21.37 1.80 14.83
CA VAL A 398 22.69 1.22 14.53
C VAL A 398 23.82 2.05 15.12
N ASN A 399 23.75 3.39 15.03
CA ASN A 399 24.75 4.26 15.66
C ASN A 399 24.78 4.08 17.18
N TYR A 400 23.62 3.94 17.82
CA TYR A 400 23.54 3.67 19.25
C TYR A 400 24.17 2.31 19.60
N LEU A 401 23.86 1.25 18.85
CA LEU A 401 24.43 -0.09 19.07
C LEU A 401 25.94 -0.11 18.85
N LEU A 402 26.42 0.60 17.83
CA LEU A 402 27.85 0.76 17.57
C LEU A 402 28.54 1.54 18.70
N ALA A 403 27.93 2.63 19.17
CA ALA A 403 28.46 3.41 20.29
C ALA A 403 28.49 2.58 21.59
N LYS A 404 27.46 1.77 21.83
CA LYS A 404 27.42 0.84 22.97
C LYS A 404 28.55 -0.19 22.87
N LEU A 405 28.73 -0.82 21.71
CA LEU A 405 29.82 -1.79 21.50
C LEU A 405 31.20 -1.17 21.76
N MET A 406 31.43 0.05 21.26
CA MET A 406 32.67 0.78 21.52
C MET A 406 32.85 1.11 23.00
N ALA A 407 31.76 1.48 23.69
CA ALA A 407 31.81 1.71 25.12
C ALA A 407 32.14 0.41 25.88
N ASP A 408 31.53 -0.71 25.52
CA ASP A 408 31.80 -2.03 26.12
C ASP A 408 33.26 -2.47 25.89
N GLU A 409 33.85 -2.18 24.73
CA GLU A 409 35.28 -2.39 24.43
C GLU A 409 36.20 -1.53 25.33
N ILE A 410 35.86 -0.25 25.50
CA ILE A 410 36.73 0.72 26.20
C ILE A 410 36.59 0.63 27.72
N THR A 411 35.41 0.29 28.24
CA THR A 411 35.10 0.26 29.68
C THR A 411 36.11 -0.54 30.51
N PRO A 412 36.52 -1.77 30.16
CA PRO A 412 37.53 -2.49 30.94
C PRO A 412 38.89 -1.77 30.98
N LEU A 413 39.33 -1.19 29.85
CA LEU A 413 40.58 -0.42 29.76
C LEU A 413 40.50 0.85 30.60
N TYR A 414 39.38 1.55 30.52
CA TYR A 414 39.09 2.73 31.32
C TYR A 414 39.12 2.41 32.82
N MET A 415 38.47 1.34 33.24
CA MET A 415 38.44 0.90 34.65
C MET A 415 39.81 0.43 35.14
N ALA A 416 40.63 -0.21 34.28
CA ALA A 416 42.00 -0.56 34.62
C ALA A 416 42.87 0.69 34.84
N MET A 417 42.75 1.69 33.95
CA MET A 417 43.48 2.96 34.08
C MET A 417 43.07 3.75 35.33
N LEU A 418 41.78 3.76 35.69
CA LEU A 418 41.31 4.40 36.92
C LEU A 418 41.89 3.75 38.18
N LYS A 419 42.05 2.42 38.19
CA LYS A 419 42.70 1.72 39.30
C LYS A 419 44.19 2.06 39.36
N ALA A 420 44.84 2.12 38.18
CA ALA A 420 46.26 2.43 38.05
C ALA A 420 46.60 3.90 38.33
N SER A 421 45.68 4.85 38.12
CA SER A 421 45.94 6.29 38.24
C SER A 421 46.31 6.76 39.65
N THR A 422 46.06 5.95 40.68
CA THR A 422 46.52 6.21 42.05
C THR A 422 48.01 5.98 42.23
N LYS A 423 48.62 5.15 41.36
CA LYS A 423 50.03 4.74 41.44
C LYS A 423 50.87 5.23 40.27
N GLN A 424 50.28 5.38 39.08
CA GLN A 424 50.96 5.72 37.84
C GLN A 424 50.52 7.10 37.32
N TYR A 425 51.47 8.02 37.17
CA TYR A 425 51.22 9.38 36.66
C TYR A 425 50.72 9.38 35.21
N CYS A 426 51.29 8.52 34.36
CA CYS A 426 50.90 8.36 32.96
C CYS A 426 49.40 8.02 32.79
N ALA A 427 48.85 7.14 33.64
CA ALA A 427 47.43 6.78 33.61
C ALA A 427 46.52 7.98 33.98
N PHE A 428 46.90 8.75 35.00
CA PHE A 428 46.17 9.97 35.40
C PHE A 428 46.23 11.06 34.30
N PHE A 429 47.40 11.25 33.70
CA PHE A 429 47.60 12.19 32.60
C PHE A 429 46.74 11.84 31.38
N ASN A 430 46.74 10.58 30.94
CA ASN A 430 45.94 10.10 29.81
C ASN A 430 44.43 10.27 30.05
N LEU A 431 43.95 9.99 31.27
CA LEU A 431 42.55 10.23 31.65
C LEU A 431 42.18 11.72 31.62
N ARG A 432 43.08 12.60 32.06
CA ARG A 432 42.88 14.07 32.03
C ARG A 432 42.86 14.61 30.60
N GLN A 433 43.73 14.11 29.73
CA GLN A 433 43.75 14.48 28.30
C GLN A 433 42.47 14.02 27.61
N TRP A 434 41.97 12.83 27.93
CA TRP A 434 40.69 12.37 27.42
C TRP A 434 39.53 13.24 27.93
N LYS A 435 39.48 13.55 29.23
CA LYS A 435 38.41 14.39 29.81
C LYS A 435 38.39 15.82 29.25
N ASN A 436 39.55 16.44 29.08
CA ASN A 436 39.65 17.86 28.76
C ASN A 436 39.83 18.13 27.25
N ARG A 437 40.40 17.19 26.51
CA ARG A 437 40.73 17.34 25.07
C ARG A 437 40.09 16.27 24.18
N CYS A 438 39.29 15.35 24.73
CA CYS A 438 38.67 14.24 24.01
C CYS A 438 39.67 13.35 23.24
N ARG A 439 40.94 13.31 23.68
CA ARG A 439 41.98 12.48 23.06
C ARG A 439 41.76 11.00 23.40
N PRO A 440 41.56 10.11 22.41
CA PRO A 440 41.30 8.70 22.66
C PRO A 440 42.60 7.97 23.03
N PHE A 441 42.79 7.68 24.31
CA PHE A 441 43.99 6.98 24.80
C PHE A 441 44.02 5.49 24.41
N TRP A 442 42.85 4.86 24.26
CA TRP A 442 42.71 3.43 23.97
C TRP A 442 43.16 3.01 22.56
N LYS A 443 43.41 3.94 21.63
CA LYS A 443 43.82 3.61 20.26
C LYS A 443 45.25 3.08 20.14
N LYS A 444 46.15 3.44 21.07
CA LYS A 444 47.59 3.11 21.02
C LYS A 444 48.08 2.30 22.23
N LEU A 445 47.16 1.86 23.08
CA LEU A 445 47.47 1.35 24.42
C LEU A 445 48.36 0.09 24.42
N GLY A 446 48.30 -0.76 23.39
CA GLY A 446 49.00 -2.05 23.38
C GLY A 446 50.52 -1.96 23.57
N ASP A 447 51.21 -1.20 22.72
CA ASP A 447 52.67 -1.07 22.76
C ASP A 447 53.14 0.05 23.70
N GLU A 448 52.26 1.01 24.01
CA GLU A 448 52.58 2.16 24.84
C GLU A 448 52.46 1.86 26.35
N ILE A 449 51.65 0.90 26.78
CA ILE A 449 51.58 0.49 28.20
C ILE A 449 52.95 0.03 28.70
N LYS A 450 53.65 -0.82 27.95
CA LYS A 450 54.97 -1.34 28.36
C LYS A 450 56.02 -0.24 28.50
N LYS A 451 55.93 0.81 27.67
CA LYS A 451 56.82 1.98 27.71
C LYS A 451 56.47 2.92 28.87
N GLN A 452 55.17 3.08 29.15
CA GLN A 452 54.65 3.83 30.30
C GLN A 452 54.92 3.13 31.63
N GLU A 453 55.06 1.80 31.64
CA GLU A 453 55.47 1.02 32.82
C GLU A 453 56.98 1.14 33.11
N SER A 454 57.82 1.38 32.10
CA SER A 454 59.28 1.54 32.28
C SER A 454 59.70 2.97 32.67
N GLU A 455 58.93 3.98 32.26
CA GLU A 455 59.25 5.39 32.48
C GLU A 455 58.01 6.17 32.94
N ASP A 456 57.99 6.61 34.20
CA ASP A 456 56.86 7.33 34.81
C ASP A 456 56.54 8.69 34.15
N ILE A 457 57.46 9.20 33.32
CA ILE A 457 57.41 10.53 32.67
C ILE A 457 57.19 10.40 31.15
N TYR A 458 57.14 9.18 30.60
CA TYR A 458 57.00 8.92 29.15
C TYR A 458 55.85 9.69 28.49
N CYS A 459 54.72 9.87 29.20
CA CYS A 459 53.54 10.56 28.68
C CYS A 459 53.76 12.06 28.36
N LEU A 460 54.78 12.71 28.94
CA LEU A 460 55.11 14.11 28.65
C LEU A 460 55.87 14.27 27.33
N LEU A 461 56.60 13.23 26.90
CA LEU A 461 57.34 13.22 25.64
C LEU A 461 56.41 13.07 24.42
N ASP A 462 55.19 12.55 24.63
CA ASP A 462 54.18 12.41 23.59
C ASP A 462 53.35 13.70 23.36
N GLU A 463 53.53 14.77 24.14
CA GLU A 463 52.79 16.03 23.97
C GLU A 463 53.08 16.75 22.64
N GLU A 464 54.25 16.51 22.05
CA GLU A 464 54.69 17.15 20.81
C GLU A 464 54.13 16.49 19.54
N LYS A 465 53.50 15.31 19.66
CA LYS A 465 52.96 14.58 18.50
C LYS A 465 51.56 15.08 18.12
N PRO A 466 51.28 15.33 16.83
CA PRO A 466 49.96 15.75 16.37
C PRO A 466 48.89 14.70 16.67
N ASP A 467 47.65 15.16 16.86
CA ASP A 467 46.51 14.29 17.18
C ASP A 467 46.29 13.23 16.09
N PRO A 468 46.30 11.93 16.43
CA PRO A 468 46.13 10.84 15.46
C PRO A 468 44.72 10.78 14.85
N SER A 469 43.79 11.65 15.29
CA SER A 469 42.46 11.76 14.70
C SER A 469 42.44 12.31 13.27
N ARG A 470 43.57 12.84 12.77
CA ARG A 470 43.67 13.38 11.40
C ARG A 470 44.15 12.38 10.34
N GLU A 471 44.76 11.24 10.69
CA GLU A 471 45.47 10.40 9.70
C GLU A 471 44.78 9.07 9.33
N GLU A 472 43.75 8.62 10.04
CA GLU A 472 43.07 7.34 9.70
C GLU A 472 41.61 7.56 9.27
N SER A 473 41.43 8.12 8.07
CA SER A 473 40.15 8.10 7.35
C SER A 473 40.16 7.18 6.11
N GLY A 474 41.23 6.42 5.91
CA GLY A 474 41.33 5.39 4.88
C GLY A 474 41.25 4.00 5.49
N PHE A 475 40.04 3.42 5.60
CA PHE A 475 39.94 1.98 5.73
C PHE A 475 40.01 1.36 4.32
N PRO A 476 40.88 0.36 4.09
CA PRO A 476 41.00 -0.27 2.79
C PRO A 476 39.67 -0.89 2.38
N ASN A 477 39.35 -0.69 1.11
CA ASN A 477 38.16 -1.16 0.42
C ASN A 477 38.32 -2.67 0.15
N GLU A 478 38.44 -3.48 1.21
CA GLU A 478 38.64 -4.92 1.09
C GLU A 478 37.39 -5.69 1.54
N ASP A 479 36.78 -6.28 0.52
CA ASP A 479 36.01 -7.51 0.50
C ASP A 479 34.54 -7.52 0.91
N ARG A 480 33.71 -7.36 -0.13
CA ARG A 480 32.33 -7.85 -0.27
C ARG A 480 32.16 -9.38 -0.08
N HIS A 481 33.20 -10.11 0.31
CA HIS A 481 33.24 -11.58 0.37
C HIS A 481 33.41 -12.19 1.77
N PHE A 482 33.27 -11.41 2.85
CA PHE A 482 33.58 -11.85 4.22
C PHE A 482 32.73 -13.00 4.79
N PHE A 483 31.64 -13.39 4.14
CA PHE A 483 30.89 -14.61 4.44
C PHE A 483 31.01 -15.60 3.26
N LYS A 484 32.23 -16.00 2.91
CA LYS A 484 32.44 -17.26 2.18
C LYS A 484 32.28 -18.39 3.19
N VAL A 485 31.37 -19.29 2.86
CA VAL A 485 31.09 -20.53 3.58
C VAL A 485 32.29 -21.45 3.35
N GLU A 486 32.90 -21.95 4.42
CA GLU A 486 33.62 -23.21 4.34
C GLU A 486 32.53 -24.28 4.15
N ASP A 487 32.47 -24.84 2.94
CA ASP A 487 31.64 -25.99 2.66
C ASP A 487 32.19 -27.19 3.46
N SER A 488 31.39 -27.68 4.41
CA SER A 488 31.50 -29.04 4.94
C SER A 488 30.12 -29.62 5.20
#